data_AF-A0A7K6XG01-F1
#
_entry.id   AF-A0A7K6XG01-F1
#
_cell.length_a   1.000
_cell.length_b   1.000
_cell.length_c   1.000
_cell.angle_alpha   90.00
_cell.angle_beta   90.00
_cell.angle_gamma   90.00
#
_symmetry.space_group_name_H-M   'P 1'
#
loop_
_entity.id
_entity.type
_entity.pdbx_description
1 polymer ?
#
loop_
_entity_poly.entity_id
_entity_poly.type
_entity_poly.pdbx_seq_one_letter_code
_entity_poly.pdbx_strand_id
1 'polypeptide(L)'
;NMKLYCLVIWAGTLFLNPVTADCNITSQTVACEASGKNLFNISLSIFQNVTKLSLKNNKITLEDNDKEILGRFINLTELHLNENNITVLNNNSFYNLKNLVTLDISNNCISTVHKAAFAGLNQLSVLNLSYNMIAQLDSDIFTSLQSLTVLNLQYNFLKYFHIKSSFKLIKIVLAGNPWICSCDLLDLQIWLTASNVTLENENNTTCTFPNMEKISIKMAAIQPDDCKIEKTPSVTSTPAVNLRSSALTALTPNNITENNGTRAELPLVGKSWTFLAGVLGFVLGTTLLIFTAVKCPAWCHYLISYRHRRLEENDSEMFEQEFSADMSSSPSVLGTSSEEPIVIFEKVHACGDEEDGFIEDKYIDIYVNEEC
;
A
#
# COMPACT_ATOMS: atom_id res chain seq x y z
N ASN A 1 0.48 43.69 -1.32
CA ASN A 1 0.55 42.41 -2.07
C ASN A 1 1.30 41.27 -1.39
N MET A 2 1.95 41.46 -0.23
CA MET A 2 2.67 40.37 0.46
C MET A 2 1.84 39.63 1.54
N LYS A 3 0.70 40.20 1.98
CA LYS A 3 -0.17 39.58 3.00
C LYS A 3 -1.11 38.49 2.47
N LEU A 4 -1.41 38.48 1.16
CA LEU A 4 -2.35 37.52 0.56
C LEU A 4 -1.69 36.16 0.27
N TYR A 5 -0.38 36.15 -0.05
CA TYR A 5 0.36 34.93 -0.32
C TYR A 5 0.56 34.07 0.94
N CYS A 6 0.79 34.69 2.09
CA CYS A 6 0.88 33.96 3.37
C CYS A 6 -0.46 33.34 3.79
N LEU A 7 -1.60 34.00 3.51
CA LEU A 7 -2.93 33.46 3.81
C LEU A 7 -3.30 32.25 2.94
N VAL A 8 -2.86 32.21 1.68
CA VAL A 8 -3.08 31.06 0.80
C VAL A 8 -2.20 29.87 1.20
N ILE A 9 -0.98 30.12 1.69
CA ILE A 9 -0.11 29.07 2.23
C ILE A 9 -0.67 28.53 3.57
N TRP A 10 -1.23 29.39 4.42
CA TRP A 10 -1.84 28.98 5.69
C TRP A 10 -3.18 28.25 5.52
N ALA A 11 -3.99 28.64 4.53
CA ALA A 11 -5.22 27.94 4.18
C ALA A 11 -4.94 26.60 3.48
N GLY A 12 -3.87 26.49 2.69
CA GLY A 12 -3.46 25.24 2.03
C GLY A 12 -3.05 24.13 2.99
N THR A 13 -2.54 24.48 4.18
CA THR A 13 -2.21 23.52 5.25
C THR A 13 -3.40 23.10 6.11
N LEU A 14 -4.54 23.80 6.01
CA LEU A 14 -5.77 23.47 6.76
C LEU A 14 -6.71 22.51 6.01
N PHE A 15 -6.46 22.23 4.72
CA PHE A 15 -7.26 21.30 3.91
C PHE A 15 -6.60 19.94 3.64
N LEU A 16 -5.39 19.72 4.14
CA LEU A 16 -4.88 18.36 4.32
C LEU A 16 -5.35 17.94 5.69
N ASN A 17 -6.47 17.23 5.78
CA ASN A 17 -6.70 16.38 6.95
C ASN A 17 -5.47 15.47 7.03
N PRO A 18 -4.57 15.62 8.02
CA PRO A 18 -3.58 14.59 8.22
C PRO A 18 -4.39 13.32 8.44
N VAL A 19 -4.11 12.26 7.69
CA VAL A 19 -4.64 10.96 8.04
C VAL A 19 -4.07 10.65 9.41
N THR A 20 -4.85 10.93 10.46
CA THR A 20 -4.42 10.73 11.84
C THR A 20 -4.42 9.22 12.05
N ALA A 21 -3.21 8.66 12.19
CA ALA A 21 -3.06 7.32 12.70
C ALA A 21 -3.60 7.31 14.14
N ASP A 22 -4.42 6.32 14.46
CA ASP A 22 -4.97 6.14 15.80
C ASP A 22 -3.91 5.40 16.62
N CYS A 23 -3.16 6.15 17.44
CA CYS A 23 -2.05 5.60 18.23
C CYS A 23 -2.43 5.43 19.70
N ASN A 24 -2.29 4.21 20.21
CA ASN A 24 -2.38 3.88 21.63
C ASN A 24 -0.98 3.88 22.25
N ILE A 25 -0.79 4.74 23.26
CA ILE A 25 0.48 4.93 23.95
C ILE A 25 0.36 4.32 25.35
N THR A 26 1.18 3.31 25.63
CA THR A 26 1.37 2.74 26.96
C THR A 26 2.75 3.10 27.49
N SER A 27 3.01 2.86 28.78
CA SER A 27 4.33 3.14 29.39
C SER A 27 5.49 2.38 28.73
N GLN A 28 5.23 1.30 27.99
CA GLN A 28 6.25 0.43 27.39
C GLN A 28 6.17 0.34 25.86
N THR A 29 5.01 0.62 25.25
CA THR A 29 4.80 0.41 23.80
C THR A 29 3.97 1.53 23.19
N VAL A 30 4.32 1.89 21.96
CA VAL A 30 3.57 2.83 21.11
C VAL A 30 3.03 2.02 19.93
N ALA A 31 1.74 1.76 19.94
CA ALA A 31 1.06 1.01 18.90
C ALA A 31 0.19 1.96 18.06
N CYS A 32 0.45 2.03 16.76
CA CYS A 32 -0.28 2.88 15.84
C CYS A 32 -1.07 2.06 14.83
N GLU A 33 -2.35 2.42 14.67
CA GLU A 33 -3.28 1.82 13.75
C GLU A 33 -3.68 2.84 12.67
N ALA A 34 -3.34 2.53 11.42
CA ALA A 34 -3.63 3.36 10.26
C ALA A 34 -4.22 2.53 9.11
N SER A 35 -4.95 1.45 9.45
CA SER A 35 -5.59 0.58 8.47
C SER A 35 -6.81 1.19 7.78
N GLY A 36 -7.03 0.85 6.51
CA GLY A 36 -8.27 1.23 5.80
C GLY A 36 -8.38 2.72 5.45
N LYS A 37 -7.30 3.49 5.58
CA LYS A 37 -7.32 4.95 5.40
C LYS A 37 -7.03 5.40 3.95
N ASN A 38 -7.00 4.46 2.99
CA ASN A 38 -6.69 4.70 1.57
C ASN A 38 -5.31 5.38 1.36
N LEU A 39 -4.33 5.07 2.20
CA LEU A 39 -2.98 5.62 2.11
C LEU A 39 -2.25 5.08 0.88
N PHE A 40 -1.62 5.97 0.11
CA PHE A 40 -0.74 5.58 -1.01
C PHE A 40 0.73 5.51 -0.58
N ASN A 41 1.10 6.25 0.46
CA ASN A 41 2.44 6.33 1.00
C ASN A 41 2.40 6.37 2.53
N ILE A 42 3.56 6.09 3.13
CA ILE A 42 3.78 6.18 4.56
C ILE A 42 4.19 7.62 4.88
N SER A 43 3.64 8.20 5.94
CA SER A 43 3.91 9.58 6.34
C SER A 43 4.74 9.65 7.63
N LEU A 44 5.59 10.67 7.73
CA LEU A 44 6.36 11.02 8.95
C LEU A 44 5.50 11.52 10.10
N SER A 45 4.21 11.78 9.87
CA SER A 45 3.27 12.13 10.95
C SER A 45 3.08 10.99 11.96
N ILE A 46 3.51 9.78 11.61
CA ILE A 46 3.59 8.64 12.51
C ILE A 46 4.82 8.83 13.41
N PHE A 47 4.63 8.74 14.73
CA PHE A 47 5.68 9.07 15.72
C PHE A 47 6.96 8.23 15.53
N GLN A 48 8.14 8.81 15.78
CA GLN A 48 9.42 8.12 15.58
C GLN A 48 9.69 6.97 16.57
N ASN A 49 8.92 6.89 17.67
CA ASN A 49 9.08 5.87 18.71
C ASN A 49 8.05 4.73 18.64
N VAL A 50 7.47 4.49 17.47
CA VAL A 50 6.47 3.43 17.27
C VAL A 50 7.12 2.06 17.37
N THR A 51 6.56 1.21 18.24
CA THR A 51 6.97 -0.18 18.42
C THR A 51 6.12 -1.13 17.59
N LYS A 52 4.83 -0.81 17.39
CA LYS A 52 3.90 -1.61 16.58
C LYS A 52 3.18 -0.72 15.59
N LEU A 53 3.25 -1.05 14.31
CA LEU A 53 2.65 -0.27 13.24
C LEU A 53 1.78 -1.15 12.35
N SER A 54 0.50 -0.82 12.30
CA SER A 54 -0.46 -1.44 11.38
C SER A 54 -0.85 -0.44 10.29
N LEU A 55 -0.55 -0.81 9.04
CA LEU A 55 -0.85 -0.07 7.82
C LEU A 55 -1.68 -0.94 6.86
N LYS A 56 -2.41 -1.91 7.41
CA LYS A 56 -3.18 -2.90 6.66
C LYS A 56 -4.27 -2.25 5.79
N ASN A 57 -4.66 -2.90 4.69
CA ASN A 57 -5.82 -2.48 3.88
C ASN A 57 -5.68 -1.02 3.40
N ASN A 58 -4.54 -0.72 2.77
CA ASN A 58 -4.24 0.58 2.16
C ASN A 58 -3.82 0.36 0.70
N LYS A 59 -3.18 1.36 0.07
CA LYS A 59 -2.73 1.33 -1.32
C LYS A 59 -1.22 1.58 -1.43
N ILE A 60 -0.47 1.22 -0.38
CA ILE A 60 0.97 1.44 -0.29
C ILE A 60 1.68 0.53 -1.29
N THR A 61 2.65 1.09 -2.02
CA THR A 61 3.45 0.36 -3.01
C THR A 61 4.85 0.00 -2.51
N LEU A 62 5.28 0.56 -1.36
CA LEU A 62 6.59 0.40 -0.75
C LEU A 62 7.74 0.90 -1.67
N GLU A 63 7.59 2.14 -2.12
CA GLU A 63 8.60 2.84 -2.90
C GLU A 63 9.73 3.39 -2.01
N ASP A 64 10.75 4.03 -2.60
CA ASP A 64 11.94 4.46 -1.86
C ASP A 64 11.64 5.43 -0.72
N ASN A 65 10.65 6.32 -0.90
CA ASN A 65 10.22 7.23 0.16
C ASN A 65 9.56 6.47 1.34
N ASP A 66 8.76 5.44 1.07
CA ASP A 66 8.14 4.62 2.11
C ASP A 66 9.21 3.86 2.90
N LYS A 67 10.19 3.29 2.20
CA LYS A 67 11.35 2.62 2.82
C LYS A 67 12.12 3.60 3.69
N GLU A 68 12.35 4.83 3.22
CA GLU A 68 13.09 5.84 3.98
C GLU A 68 12.39 6.17 5.31
N ILE A 69 11.08 6.38 5.24
CA ILE A 69 10.25 6.72 6.39
C ILE A 69 10.18 5.53 7.36
N LEU A 70 9.96 4.31 6.85
CA LEU A 70 9.99 3.10 7.67
C LEU A 70 11.33 2.95 8.39
N GLY A 71 12.44 3.20 7.71
CA GLY A 71 13.79 3.12 8.28
C GLY A 71 14.06 4.09 9.44
N ARG A 72 13.15 5.04 9.72
CA ARG A 72 13.20 5.92 10.91
C ARG A 72 12.54 5.32 12.14
N PHE A 73 11.67 4.33 12.00
CA PHE A 73 11.04 3.61 13.12
C PHE A 73 11.98 2.54 13.68
N ILE A 74 13.11 2.97 14.22
CA ILE A 74 14.20 2.07 14.66
C ILE A 74 13.81 1.12 15.80
N ASN A 75 12.75 1.44 16.54
CA ASN A 75 12.22 0.65 17.66
C ASN A 75 11.07 -0.27 17.25
N LEU A 76 10.75 -0.35 15.95
CA LEU A 76 9.64 -1.15 15.45
C LEU A 76 9.91 -2.65 15.62
N THR A 77 8.99 -3.33 16.29
CA THR A 77 9.00 -4.77 16.55
C THR A 77 7.93 -5.52 15.76
N GLU A 78 6.82 -4.87 15.43
CA GLU A 78 5.72 -5.45 14.64
C GLU A 78 5.30 -4.50 13.52
N LEU A 79 5.30 -4.99 12.28
CA LEU A 79 4.88 -4.25 11.10
C LEU A 79 3.86 -5.06 10.28
N HIS A 80 2.68 -4.48 10.08
CA HIS A 80 1.63 -5.04 9.24
C HIS A 80 1.41 -4.16 8.01
N LEU A 81 1.75 -4.69 6.83
CA LEU A 81 1.56 -4.09 5.52
C LEU A 81 0.65 -4.99 4.64
N ASN A 82 -0.08 -5.92 5.24
CA ASN A 82 -0.95 -6.82 4.49
C ASN A 82 -2.14 -6.08 3.85
N GLU A 83 -2.68 -6.62 2.76
CA GLU A 83 -3.77 -5.98 2.00
C GLU A 83 -3.33 -4.58 1.47
N ASN A 84 -2.19 -4.53 0.78
CA ASN A 84 -1.69 -3.33 0.10
C ASN A 84 -1.35 -3.64 -1.37
N ASN A 85 -0.71 -2.70 -2.07
CA ASN A 85 -0.38 -2.81 -3.49
C ASN A 85 1.13 -3.03 -3.73
N ILE A 86 1.82 -3.71 -2.82
CA ILE A 86 3.26 -3.98 -2.95
C ILE A 86 3.47 -5.03 -4.03
N THR A 87 4.32 -4.76 -5.01
CA THR A 87 4.58 -5.64 -6.16
C THR A 87 5.99 -6.23 -6.21
N VAL A 88 6.96 -5.52 -5.63
CA VAL A 88 8.37 -5.90 -5.63
C VAL A 88 9.00 -5.60 -4.27
N LEU A 89 9.68 -6.58 -3.68
CA LEU A 89 10.55 -6.35 -2.53
C LEU A 89 11.98 -6.13 -3.02
N ASN A 90 12.40 -4.87 -2.97
CA ASN A 90 13.74 -4.47 -3.34
C ASN A 90 14.76 -4.81 -2.24
N ASN A 91 16.05 -4.82 -2.60
CA ASN A 91 17.11 -4.97 -1.61
C ASN A 91 16.98 -3.90 -0.53
N ASN A 92 17.13 -4.30 0.74
CA ASN A 92 17.02 -3.42 1.90
C ASN A 92 15.65 -2.70 2.02
N SER A 93 14.55 -3.32 1.59
CA SER A 93 13.20 -2.71 1.70
C SER A 93 12.79 -2.38 3.13
N PHE A 94 13.42 -3.02 4.11
CA PHE A 94 13.16 -2.85 5.54
C PHE A 94 14.44 -2.44 6.28
N TYR A 95 15.30 -1.66 5.63
CA TYR A 95 16.57 -1.25 6.22
C TYR A 95 16.36 -0.56 7.58
N ASN A 96 17.34 -0.68 8.47
CA ASN A 96 17.32 -0.17 9.85
C ASN A 96 16.27 -0.76 10.81
N LEU A 97 15.34 -1.60 10.36
CA LEU A 97 14.35 -2.27 11.23
C LEU A 97 14.95 -3.49 11.95
N LYS A 98 16.07 -3.30 12.67
CA LYS A 98 16.87 -4.37 13.28
C LYS A 98 16.17 -5.10 14.42
N ASN A 99 15.19 -4.44 15.05
CA ASN A 99 14.40 -4.97 16.16
C ASN A 99 13.08 -5.62 15.70
N LEU A 100 12.84 -5.69 14.38
CA LEU A 100 11.59 -6.22 13.85
C LEU A 100 11.50 -7.72 14.13
N VAL A 101 10.43 -8.14 14.79
CA VAL A 101 10.14 -9.51 15.20
C VAL A 101 9.05 -10.12 14.31
N THR A 102 8.03 -9.33 13.95
CA THR A 102 6.91 -9.76 13.12
C THR A 102 6.76 -8.85 11.91
N LEU A 103 6.73 -9.47 10.72
CA LEU A 103 6.45 -8.79 9.46
C LEU A 103 5.32 -9.53 8.74
N ASP A 104 4.17 -8.86 8.59
CA ASP A 104 3.08 -9.33 7.75
C ASP A 104 2.95 -8.49 6.49
N ILE A 105 3.27 -9.09 5.35
CA ILE A 105 3.18 -8.49 4.00
C ILE A 105 2.34 -9.40 3.09
N SER A 106 1.41 -10.16 3.69
CA SER A 106 0.47 -11.02 2.97
C SER A 106 -0.58 -10.24 2.17
N ASN A 107 -1.30 -10.90 1.27
CA ASN A 107 -2.39 -10.28 0.51
C ASN A 107 -1.93 -9.01 -0.22
N ASN A 108 -0.78 -9.09 -0.88
CA ASN A 108 -0.24 -8.05 -1.74
C ASN A 108 -0.11 -8.62 -3.18
N CYS A 109 0.57 -7.91 -4.06
CA CYS A 109 0.82 -8.36 -5.44
C CYS A 109 2.30 -8.70 -5.67
N ILE A 110 3.01 -9.16 -4.64
CA ILE A 110 4.46 -9.36 -4.69
C ILE A 110 4.78 -10.49 -5.66
N SER A 111 5.46 -10.17 -6.76
CA SER A 111 5.89 -11.14 -7.77
C SER A 111 7.40 -11.37 -7.74
N THR A 112 8.16 -10.36 -7.27
CA THR A 112 9.63 -10.38 -7.25
C THR A 112 10.13 -10.07 -5.84
N VAL A 113 11.03 -10.90 -5.34
CA VAL A 113 11.74 -10.70 -4.06
C VAL A 113 13.23 -10.75 -4.34
N HIS A 114 13.92 -9.61 -4.20
CA HIS A 114 15.36 -9.54 -4.43
C HIS A 114 16.15 -10.22 -3.30
N LYS A 115 17.36 -10.68 -3.62
CA LYS A 115 18.23 -11.48 -2.74
C LYS A 115 18.47 -10.88 -1.35
N ALA A 116 18.58 -9.55 -1.26
CA ALA A 116 18.82 -8.84 0.00
C ALA A 116 17.57 -8.08 0.48
N ALA A 117 16.35 -8.52 0.09
CA ALA A 117 15.11 -7.84 0.46
C ALA A 117 14.92 -7.72 1.98
N PHE A 118 15.31 -8.76 2.72
CA PHE A 118 15.21 -8.85 4.18
C PHE A 118 16.55 -8.68 4.90
N ALA A 119 17.54 -8.07 4.24
CA ALA A 119 18.86 -7.87 4.84
C ALA A 119 18.76 -7.03 6.12
N GLY A 120 19.43 -7.48 7.18
CA GLY A 120 19.49 -6.78 8.47
C GLY A 120 18.35 -7.09 9.45
N LEU A 121 17.32 -7.85 9.03
CA LEU A 121 16.19 -8.27 9.89
C LEU A 121 16.57 -9.48 10.77
N ASN A 122 17.63 -9.35 11.56
CA ASN A 122 18.25 -10.48 12.26
C ASN A 122 17.35 -11.04 13.38
N GLN A 123 16.48 -10.21 13.98
CA GLN A 123 15.55 -10.59 15.05
C GLN A 123 14.19 -11.08 14.54
N LEU A 124 13.97 -11.07 13.22
CA LEU A 124 12.67 -11.42 12.65
C LEU A 124 12.37 -12.89 12.92
N SER A 125 11.26 -13.12 13.63
CA SER A 125 10.81 -14.44 14.05
C SER A 125 9.64 -14.94 13.21
N VAL A 126 8.76 -14.02 12.79
CA VAL A 126 7.55 -14.35 12.02
C VAL A 126 7.55 -13.55 10.72
N LEU A 127 7.52 -14.26 9.59
CA LEU A 127 7.38 -13.68 8.26
C LEU A 127 6.17 -14.27 7.55
N ASN A 128 5.21 -13.41 7.22
CA ASN A 128 4.03 -13.78 6.44
C ASN A 128 4.08 -13.14 5.03
N LEU A 129 4.27 -14.00 4.03
CA LEU A 129 4.31 -13.67 2.60
C LEU A 129 3.13 -14.32 1.83
N SER A 130 2.13 -14.82 2.54
CA SER A 130 1.01 -15.55 1.93
C SER A 130 0.14 -14.69 1.02
N TYR A 131 -0.60 -15.32 0.11
CA TYR A 131 -1.52 -14.63 -0.82
C TYR A 131 -0.79 -13.53 -1.61
N ASN A 132 0.29 -13.90 -2.27
CA ASN A 132 1.08 -13.04 -3.15
C ASN A 132 1.25 -13.75 -4.51
N MET A 133 2.08 -13.19 -5.39
CA MET A 133 2.31 -13.70 -6.75
C MET A 133 3.71 -14.31 -6.93
N ILE A 134 4.30 -14.83 -5.85
CA ILE A 134 5.71 -15.25 -5.85
C ILE A 134 5.84 -16.59 -6.56
N ALA A 135 6.53 -16.60 -7.70
CA ALA A 135 6.76 -17.83 -8.48
C ALA A 135 8.07 -18.54 -8.13
N GLN A 136 9.06 -17.78 -7.64
CA GLN A 136 10.39 -18.29 -7.31
C GLN A 136 10.95 -17.54 -6.10
N LEU A 137 11.64 -18.26 -5.23
CA LEU A 137 12.43 -17.71 -4.14
C LEU A 137 13.79 -18.39 -4.16
N ASP A 138 14.84 -17.56 -4.21
CA ASP A 138 16.19 -18.05 -3.96
C ASP A 138 16.34 -18.37 -2.46
N SER A 139 16.92 -19.53 -2.17
CA SER A 139 17.18 -20.00 -0.80
C SER A 139 18.00 -19.00 0.03
N ASP A 140 18.81 -18.17 -0.65
CA ASP A 140 19.66 -17.17 -0.02
C ASP A 140 18.90 -15.97 0.55
N ILE A 141 17.65 -15.73 0.10
CA ILE A 141 16.84 -14.56 0.50
C ILE A 141 16.62 -14.50 2.01
N PHE A 142 16.57 -15.66 2.67
CA PHE A 142 16.30 -15.76 4.10
C PHE A 142 17.57 -15.94 4.94
N THR A 143 18.77 -15.88 4.35
CA THR A 143 20.04 -16.09 5.08
C THR A 143 20.31 -15.06 6.18
N SER A 144 19.77 -13.85 6.05
CA SER A 144 19.84 -12.82 7.10
C SER A 144 18.89 -13.08 8.27
N LEU A 145 17.87 -13.93 8.11
CA LEU A 145 16.80 -14.13 9.07
C LEU A 145 17.17 -15.20 10.11
N GLN A 146 18.18 -14.91 10.92
CA GLN A 146 18.80 -15.87 11.85
C GLN A 146 17.85 -16.35 12.97
N SER A 147 16.87 -15.53 13.33
CA SER A 147 15.86 -15.83 14.36
C SER A 147 14.52 -16.33 13.80
N LEU A 148 14.43 -16.58 12.49
CA LEU A 148 13.15 -16.95 11.87
C LEU A 148 12.65 -18.30 12.38
N THR A 149 11.45 -18.31 12.93
CA THR A 149 10.79 -19.52 13.45
C THR A 149 9.51 -19.87 12.71
N VAL A 150 8.83 -18.88 12.13
CA VAL A 150 7.57 -19.07 11.41
C VAL A 150 7.66 -18.42 10.03
N LEU A 151 7.47 -19.23 8.99
CA LEU A 151 7.42 -18.77 7.60
C LEU A 151 6.10 -19.20 6.95
N ASN A 152 5.35 -18.22 6.44
CA ASN A 152 4.12 -18.49 5.71
C ASN A 152 4.26 -18.07 4.24
N LEU A 153 4.19 -19.05 3.33
CA LEU A 153 4.27 -18.90 1.88
C LEU A 153 3.02 -19.42 1.17
N GLN A 154 1.94 -19.72 1.89
CA GLN A 154 0.73 -20.29 1.29
C GLN A 154 0.12 -19.38 0.21
N TYR A 155 -0.58 -19.98 -0.75
CA TYR A 155 -1.25 -19.27 -1.85
C TYR A 155 -0.31 -18.29 -2.58
N ASN A 156 0.80 -18.83 -3.05
CA ASN A 156 1.71 -18.21 -4.00
C ASN A 156 1.79 -19.09 -5.27
N PHE A 157 2.76 -18.85 -6.14
CA PHE A 157 2.96 -19.59 -7.40
C PHE A 157 4.23 -20.43 -7.38
N LEU A 158 4.71 -20.82 -6.19
CA LEU A 158 5.92 -21.61 -6.04
C LEU A 158 5.74 -23.00 -6.63
N LYS A 159 6.62 -23.35 -7.56
CA LYS A 159 6.69 -24.71 -8.14
C LYS A 159 7.67 -25.61 -7.37
N TYR A 160 8.73 -25.01 -6.87
CA TYR A 160 9.79 -25.61 -6.07
C TYR A 160 10.26 -24.58 -5.06
N PHE A 161 10.87 -25.05 -3.98
CA PHE A 161 11.43 -24.18 -2.96
C PHE A 161 12.68 -24.83 -2.37
N HIS A 162 13.85 -24.32 -2.76
CA HIS A 162 15.12 -24.82 -2.25
C HIS A 162 15.32 -24.28 -0.84
N ILE A 163 15.39 -25.18 0.13
CA ILE A 163 15.60 -24.84 1.53
C ILE A 163 17.02 -25.19 1.95
N LYS A 164 17.70 -24.26 2.64
CA LYS A 164 19.01 -24.53 3.23
C LYS A 164 18.83 -25.20 4.59
N SER A 165 19.57 -26.26 4.86
CA SER A 165 19.47 -27.03 6.12
C SER A 165 19.76 -26.21 7.39
N SER A 166 20.31 -24.99 7.27
CA SER A 166 20.54 -24.07 8.38
C SER A 166 19.28 -23.39 8.92
N PHE A 167 18.12 -23.50 8.24
CA PHE A 167 16.87 -22.93 8.75
C PHE A 167 16.39 -23.65 10.01
N LYS A 168 16.19 -22.88 11.08
CA LYS A 168 15.67 -23.36 12.36
C LYS A 168 14.18 -23.01 12.52
N LEU A 169 13.40 -23.34 11.49
CA LEU A 169 11.96 -23.10 11.51
C LEU A 169 11.27 -24.07 12.49
N ILE A 170 10.33 -23.53 13.25
CA ILE A 170 9.39 -24.30 14.07
C ILE A 170 8.14 -24.61 13.25
N LYS A 171 7.71 -23.67 12.41
CA LYS A 171 6.47 -23.77 11.64
C LYS A 171 6.64 -23.25 10.22
N ILE A 172 6.10 -23.99 9.25
CA ILE A 172 6.05 -23.57 7.85
C ILE A 172 4.65 -23.83 7.27
N VAL A 173 4.17 -22.91 6.44
CA VAL A 173 2.87 -23.02 5.76
C VAL A 173 3.08 -22.90 4.25
N LEU A 174 2.73 -23.94 3.50
CA LEU A 174 3.05 -24.08 2.06
C LEU A 174 1.83 -24.37 1.17
N ALA A 175 0.65 -24.52 1.76
CA ALA A 175 -0.58 -24.91 1.07
C ALA A 175 -0.94 -23.93 -0.08
N GLY A 176 -1.63 -24.43 -1.10
CA GLY A 176 -2.13 -23.57 -2.20
C GLY A 176 -1.07 -23.06 -3.18
N ASN A 177 0.12 -23.68 -3.23
CA ASN A 177 1.13 -23.45 -4.26
C ASN A 177 1.12 -24.57 -5.31
N PRO A 178 1.46 -24.28 -6.58
CA PRO A 178 1.48 -25.24 -7.68
C PRO A 178 2.73 -26.15 -7.66
N TRP A 179 2.93 -26.91 -6.58
CA TRP A 179 4.14 -27.71 -6.36
C TRP A 179 4.36 -28.76 -7.47
N ILE A 180 5.58 -28.79 -8.02
CA ILE A 180 6.05 -29.81 -8.96
C ILE A 180 6.90 -30.81 -8.15
N CYS A 181 6.32 -31.95 -7.83
CA CYS A 181 6.95 -33.04 -7.08
C CYS A 181 7.87 -33.86 -7.98
N SER A 182 8.97 -33.23 -8.35
CA SER A 182 10.09 -33.80 -9.11
C SER A 182 11.39 -33.54 -8.35
N CYS A 183 12.54 -33.75 -8.99
CA CYS A 183 13.85 -33.61 -8.36
C CYS A 183 14.11 -32.26 -7.70
N ASP A 184 13.58 -31.16 -8.24
CA ASP A 184 13.76 -29.81 -7.67
C ASP A 184 13.09 -29.64 -6.29
N LEU A 185 12.13 -30.51 -5.93
CA LEU A 185 11.44 -30.49 -4.64
C LEU A 185 12.08 -31.46 -3.62
N LEU A 186 13.01 -32.31 -4.04
CA LEU A 186 13.56 -33.39 -3.21
C LEU A 186 14.21 -32.84 -1.93
N ASP A 187 14.97 -31.75 -2.02
CA ASP A 187 15.61 -31.12 -0.86
C ASP A 187 14.59 -30.68 0.18
N LEU A 188 13.48 -30.08 -0.27
CA LEU A 188 12.41 -29.64 0.63
C LEU A 188 11.70 -30.83 1.26
N GLN A 189 11.41 -31.88 0.49
CA GLN A 189 10.78 -33.09 1.00
C GLN A 189 11.65 -33.75 2.08
N ILE A 190 12.94 -33.94 1.80
CA ILE A 190 13.89 -34.50 2.78
C ILE A 190 13.92 -33.62 4.03
N TRP A 191 14.04 -32.30 3.88
CA TRP A 191 14.07 -31.39 5.02
C TRP A 191 12.77 -31.45 5.86
N LEU A 192 11.60 -31.51 5.23
CA LEU A 192 10.30 -31.64 5.92
C LEU A 192 10.15 -32.97 6.68
N THR A 193 10.81 -34.04 6.23
CA THR A 193 10.76 -35.35 6.89
C THR A 193 11.82 -35.52 7.97
N ALA A 194 13.00 -34.91 7.81
CA ALA A 194 14.13 -35.08 8.70
C ALA A 194 14.18 -34.05 9.84
N SER A 195 13.53 -32.89 9.67
CA SER A 195 13.50 -31.83 10.68
C SER A 195 12.26 -31.90 11.59
N ASN A 196 12.32 -31.21 12.73
CA ASN A 196 11.19 -31.09 13.67
C ASN A 196 10.21 -29.95 13.29
N VAL A 197 10.20 -29.52 12.03
CA VAL A 197 9.32 -28.44 11.57
C VAL A 197 7.87 -28.93 11.45
N THR A 198 6.93 -28.14 11.94
CA THR A 198 5.51 -28.38 11.73
C THR A 198 5.09 -27.82 10.37
N LEU A 199 4.62 -28.68 9.48
CA LEU A 199 3.95 -28.30 8.23
C LEU A 199 2.46 -28.08 8.50
N GLU A 200 2.03 -26.82 8.50
CA GLU A 200 0.62 -26.47 8.66
C GLU A 200 -0.17 -26.78 7.38
N ASN A 201 -1.43 -27.19 7.56
CA ASN A 201 -2.33 -27.57 6.46
C ASN A 201 -1.71 -28.61 5.52
N GLU A 202 -1.07 -29.63 6.08
CA GLU A 202 -0.39 -30.70 5.33
C GLU A 202 -1.31 -31.36 4.30
N ASN A 203 -2.57 -31.64 4.66
CA ASN A 203 -3.57 -32.23 3.77
C ASN A 203 -3.88 -31.36 2.53
N ASN A 204 -3.60 -30.06 2.59
CA ASN A 204 -3.83 -29.11 1.50
C ASN A 204 -2.52 -28.75 0.77
N THR A 205 -1.38 -29.26 1.23
CA THR A 205 -0.07 -29.04 0.62
C THR A 205 0.27 -30.20 -0.29
N THR A 206 -0.24 -30.13 -1.51
CA THR A 206 -0.23 -31.26 -2.47
C THR A 206 0.47 -30.92 -3.77
N CYS A 207 1.00 -31.95 -4.43
CA CYS A 207 1.59 -31.88 -5.75
C CYS A 207 0.54 -31.50 -6.79
N THR A 208 0.88 -30.56 -7.67
CA THR A 208 0.14 -30.30 -8.91
C THR A 208 0.65 -31.17 -10.07
N PHE A 209 1.90 -31.64 -9.96
CA PHE A 209 2.55 -32.53 -10.93
C PHE A 209 3.53 -33.46 -10.20
N PRO A 210 3.77 -34.72 -10.63
CA PRO A 210 3.09 -35.47 -11.70
C PRO A 210 1.81 -36.17 -11.20
N ASN A 211 0.77 -36.17 -12.05
CA ASN A 211 -0.59 -36.71 -11.84
C ASN A 211 -1.53 -35.93 -10.89
N MET A 212 -2.80 -35.86 -11.33
CA MET A 212 -3.93 -35.07 -10.82
C MET A 212 -4.49 -35.53 -9.46
N GLU A 213 -3.88 -36.54 -8.83
CA GLU A 213 -4.26 -36.98 -7.49
C GLU A 213 -3.58 -36.08 -6.45
N LYS A 214 -4.30 -35.71 -5.40
CA LYS A 214 -3.84 -34.85 -4.31
C LYS A 214 -2.77 -35.57 -3.45
N ILE A 215 -1.58 -35.77 -4.01
CA ILE A 215 -0.45 -36.37 -3.32
C ILE A 215 0.19 -35.31 -2.45
N SER A 216 0.37 -35.57 -1.15
CA SER A 216 1.11 -34.65 -0.26
C SER A 216 2.56 -34.52 -0.72
N ILE A 217 3.12 -33.30 -0.67
CA ILE A 217 4.53 -33.07 -1.01
C ILE A 217 5.51 -33.88 -0.14
N LYS A 218 5.10 -34.28 1.08
CA LYS A 218 5.90 -35.14 1.97
C LYS A 218 5.91 -36.60 1.54
N MET A 219 4.86 -37.05 0.83
CA MET A 219 4.66 -38.46 0.47
C MET A 219 4.94 -38.75 -1.01
N ALA A 220 5.22 -37.72 -1.82
CA ALA A 220 5.49 -37.89 -3.24
C ALA A 220 6.67 -38.84 -3.46
N ALA A 221 6.49 -39.87 -4.29
CA ALA A 221 7.53 -40.85 -4.61
C ALA A 221 8.56 -40.25 -5.59
N ILE A 222 9.45 -39.39 -5.09
CA ILE A 222 10.55 -38.82 -5.84
C ILE A 222 11.73 -39.77 -5.72
N GLN A 223 12.11 -40.44 -6.81
CA GLN A 223 13.26 -41.36 -6.82
C GLN A 223 14.57 -40.57 -6.96
N PRO A 224 15.50 -40.61 -5.99
CA PRO A 224 16.77 -39.89 -6.09
C PRO A 224 17.64 -40.33 -7.27
N ASP A 225 17.51 -41.59 -7.71
CA ASP A 225 18.26 -42.17 -8.82
C ASP A 225 17.88 -41.58 -10.20
N ASP A 226 16.68 -40.99 -10.30
CA ASP A 226 16.21 -40.26 -11.47
C ASP A 226 16.72 -38.80 -11.48
N CYS A 227 17.18 -38.30 -10.33
CA CYS A 227 17.70 -36.95 -10.15
C CYS A 227 19.18 -36.82 -10.53
N LYS A 228 19.57 -37.51 -11.61
CA LYS A 228 20.93 -37.43 -12.15
C LYS A 228 21.17 -36.01 -12.65
N ILE A 229 22.15 -35.36 -12.03
CA ILE A 229 22.75 -34.12 -12.47
C ILE A 229 23.31 -34.37 -13.88
N GLU A 230 22.69 -33.80 -14.91
CA GLU A 230 23.41 -33.53 -16.14
C GLU A 230 24.55 -32.57 -15.78
N LYS A 231 25.75 -33.13 -15.52
CA LYS A 231 26.96 -32.35 -15.67
C LYS A 231 26.98 -31.91 -17.11
N THR A 232 26.99 -30.59 -17.28
CA THR A 232 27.21 -29.87 -18.53
C THR A 232 28.15 -30.67 -19.45
N PRO A 233 27.81 -30.90 -20.72
CA PRO A 233 28.77 -31.47 -21.65
C PRO A 233 29.93 -30.49 -21.78
N SER A 234 31.11 -30.96 -21.41
CA SER A 234 32.40 -30.37 -21.73
C SER A 234 32.42 -29.98 -23.20
N VAL A 235 32.62 -28.69 -23.47
CA VAL A 235 32.96 -28.16 -24.79
C VAL A 235 34.19 -28.92 -25.29
N THR A 236 33.98 -29.83 -26.25
CA THR A 236 35.05 -30.32 -27.11
C THR A 236 34.49 -30.46 -28.52
N SER A 237 34.92 -29.52 -29.37
CA SER A 237 35.05 -29.59 -30.83
C SER A 237 34.05 -30.44 -31.64
N THR A 238 33.25 -29.72 -32.43
CA THR A 238 32.74 -30.01 -33.80
C THR A 238 33.13 -31.34 -34.46
N PRO A 239 32.23 -31.90 -35.30
CA PRO A 239 32.28 -31.49 -36.72
C PRO A 239 30.94 -30.99 -37.28
N ALA A 240 31.08 -30.15 -38.29
CA ALA A 240 30.05 -29.36 -38.95
C ALA A 240 29.00 -30.18 -39.70
N VAL A 241 27.75 -29.73 -39.62
CA VAL A 241 26.74 -29.94 -40.67
C VAL A 241 26.40 -28.57 -41.24
N ASN A 242 26.68 -28.41 -42.54
CA ASN A 242 26.41 -27.22 -43.33
C ASN A 242 24.92 -26.86 -43.32
N LEU A 243 24.57 -25.65 -42.88
CA LEU A 243 23.44 -24.92 -43.45
C LEU A 243 23.93 -23.54 -43.92
N ARG A 244 23.91 -23.36 -45.24
CA ARG A 244 24.11 -22.09 -45.92
C ARG A 244 23.01 -21.12 -45.47
N SER A 245 23.38 -19.93 -45.00
CA SER A 245 22.58 -18.74 -45.28
C SER A 245 23.53 -17.61 -45.62
N SER A 246 23.21 -16.99 -46.75
CA SER A 246 23.98 -16.02 -47.49
C SER A 246 23.83 -14.61 -46.91
N ALA A 247 24.98 -13.94 -46.85
CA ALA A 247 25.23 -12.53 -47.14
C ALA A 247 24.53 -11.46 -46.29
N LEU A 248 25.34 -10.70 -45.55
CA LEU A 248 25.52 -9.26 -45.76
C LEU A 248 26.82 -8.80 -45.10
N THR A 249 27.85 -8.64 -45.92
CA THR A 249 29.15 -8.06 -45.59
C THR A 249 29.01 -6.55 -45.42
N ALA A 250 29.39 -6.06 -44.24
CA ALA A 250 29.77 -4.68 -44.03
C ALA A 250 31.18 -4.45 -44.62
N LEU A 251 31.36 -3.37 -45.39
CA LEU A 251 32.67 -2.91 -45.85
C LEU A 251 32.90 -1.47 -45.38
N THR A 252 34.12 -1.29 -44.87
CA THR A 252 34.79 -0.07 -44.41
C THR A 252 35.22 0.84 -45.56
N PRO A 253 35.66 2.09 -45.28
CA PRO A 253 35.69 3.20 -46.24
C PRO A 253 37.05 3.35 -46.93
N ASN A 254 37.06 3.82 -48.18
CA ASN A 254 38.26 4.29 -48.87
C ASN A 254 38.05 5.68 -49.51
N ASN A 255 39.03 6.55 -49.28
CA ASN A 255 39.30 7.83 -49.95
C ASN A 255 39.62 7.66 -51.44
N ILE A 256 39.35 8.68 -52.27
CA ILE A 256 40.32 9.41 -53.15
C ILE A 256 39.61 10.31 -54.22
N THR A 257 40.00 11.60 -54.20
CA THR A 257 40.11 12.68 -55.24
C THR A 257 38.92 13.31 -56.01
N GLU A 258 38.89 14.66 -55.93
CA GLU A 258 38.74 15.74 -56.96
C GLU A 258 38.16 15.37 -58.34
N ASN A 259 37.25 16.12 -58.99
CA ASN A 259 37.38 17.54 -59.38
C ASN A 259 36.07 18.12 -60.02
N ASN A 260 35.95 19.45 -60.05
CA ASN A 260 35.18 20.35 -60.97
C ASN A 260 33.63 20.47 -60.98
N GLY A 261 33.14 21.45 -60.21
CA GLY A 261 32.39 22.66 -60.66
C GLY A 261 31.10 22.55 -61.49
N THR A 262 29.98 23.03 -60.93
CA THR A 262 29.39 24.34 -61.31
C THR A 262 28.26 24.75 -60.36
N ARG A 263 28.24 26.06 -60.12
CA ARG A 263 27.42 26.92 -59.26
C ARG A 263 25.90 26.73 -59.39
N ALA A 264 25.20 26.55 -58.26
CA ALA A 264 23.82 26.99 -58.05
C ALA A 264 23.66 27.45 -56.60
N GLU A 265 22.93 28.55 -56.42
CA GLU A 265 22.95 29.44 -55.25
C GLU A 265 22.32 28.87 -53.98
N LEU A 266 22.79 29.35 -52.83
CA LEU A 266 22.11 29.27 -51.52
C LEU A 266 20.74 29.98 -51.59
N PRO A 267 19.79 29.58 -50.73
CA PRO A 267 19.17 30.58 -49.88
C PRO A 267 19.22 30.23 -48.39
N LEU A 268 19.28 31.29 -47.59
CA LEU A 268 19.44 31.31 -46.15
C LEU A 268 18.27 30.69 -45.37
N VAL A 269 18.65 30.12 -44.22
CA VAL A 269 17.83 29.82 -43.05
C VAL A 269 17.01 31.03 -42.60
N GLY A 270 15.71 30.84 -42.33
CA GLY A 270 14.90 31.84 -41.64
C GLY A 270 13.50 31.37 -41.26
N LYS A 271 13.20 31.40 -39.95
CA LYS A 271 11.87 31.40 -39.29
C LYS A 271 11.18 30.07 -38.92
N SER A 272 11.91 29.08 -38.38
CA SER A 272 11.26 27.90 -37.76
C SER A 272 10.97 28.02 -36.24
N TRP A 273 11.57 28.99 -35.53
CA TRP A 273 11.40 29.12 -34.08
C TRP A 273 10.12 29.85 -33.66
N THR A 274 9.61 30.76 -34.50
CA THR A 274 8.37 31.49 -34.21
C THR A 274 7.14 30.60 -34.26
N PHE A 275 7.17 29.54 -35.09
CA PHE A 275 6.10 28.54 -35.15
C PHE A 275 6.09 27.67 -33.90
N LEU A 276 7.26 27.21 -33.44
CA LEU A 276 7.42 26.42 -32.21
C LEU A 276 7.03 27.20 -30.95
N ALA A 277 7.42 28.47 -30.86
CA ALA A 277 7.00 29.35 -29.76
C ALA A 277 5.49 29.62 -29.78
N GLY A 278 4.90 29.77 -30.97
CA GLY A 278 3.45 29.93 -31.13
C GLY A 278 2.66 28.71 -30.68
N VAL A 279 3.11 27.50 -31.05
CA VAL A 279 2.47 26.24 -30.64
C VAL A 279 2.56 26.07 -29.12
N LEU A 280 3.73 26.35 -28.52
CA LEU A 280 3.91 26.24 -27.07
C LEU A 280 3.01 27.23 -26.30
N GLY A 281 2.92 28.48 -26.78
CA GLY A 281 2.03 29.49 -26.21
C GLY A 281 0.55 29.11 -26.31
N PHE A 282 0.14 28.52 -27.42
CA PHE A 282 -1.25 28.08 -27.62
C PHE A 282 -1.61 26.90 -26.70
N VAL A 283 -0.70 25.93 -26.53
CA VAL A 283 -0.92 24.80 -25.61
C VAL A 283 -0.96 25.26 -24.15
N LEU A 284 -0.08 26.19 -23.75
CA LEU A 284 -0.10 26.77 -22.40
C LEU A 284 -1.34 27.65 -22.16
N GLY A 285 -1.81 28.38 -23.17
CA GLY A 285 -3.01 29.20 -23.08
C GLY A 285 -4.29 28.37 -22.97
N THR A 286 -4.41 27.30 -23.77
CA THR A 286 -5.57 26.41 -23.74
C THR A 286 -5.65 25.60 -22.44
N THR A 287 -4.52 25.12 -21.93
CA THR A 287 -4.47 24.44 -20.63
C THR A 287 -4.81 25.36 -19.46
N LEU A 288 -4.36 26.62 -19.47
CA LEU A 288 -4.74 27.61 -18.47
C LEU A 288 -6.23 27.96 -18.52
N LEU A 289 -6.81 28.09 -19.72
CA LEU A 289 -8.25 28.33 -19.90
C LEU A 289 -9.10 27.17 -19.35
N ILE A 290 -8.73 25.92 -19.68
CA ILE A 290 -9.40 24.74 -19.14
C ILE A 290 -9.28 24.70 -17.61
N PHE A 291 -8.10 24.99 -17.06
CA PHE A 291 -7.90 25.04 -15.62
C PHE A 291 -8.77 26.11 -14.95
N THR A 292 -8.86 27.32 -15.53
CA THR A 292 -9.74 28.38 -15.01
C THR A 292 -11.22 28.03 -15.12
N ALA A 293 -11.63 27.34 -16.19
CA ALA A 293 -13.02 26.89 -16.37
C ALA A 293 -13.42 25.78 -15.37
N VAL A 294 -12.49 24.88 -15.04
CA VAL A 294 -12.73 23.78 -14.09
C VAL A 294 -12.64 24.24 -12.63
N LYS A 295 -11.77 25.23 -12.31
CA LYS A 295 -11.53 25.69 -10.92
C LYS A 295 -12.26 26.95 -10.47
N CYS A 296 -13.07 27.61 -11.31
CA CYS A 296 -13.86 28.79 -10.89
C CYS A 296 -15.39 28.54 -10.90
N PRO A 297 -15.99 28.07 -9.78
CA PRO A 297 -17.44 28.00 -9.61
C PRO A 297 -18.14 29.37 -9.53
N ALA A 298 -17.38 30.46 -9.38
CA ALA A 298 -17.93 31.80 -9.15
C ALA A 298 -18.67 32.37 -10.39
N TRP A 299 -18.25 32.01 -11.61
CA TRP A 299 -18.94 32.44 -12.84
C TRP A 299 -20.27 31.69 -13.06
N CYS A 300 -20.37 30.42 -12.63
CA CYS A 300 -21.65 29.69 -12.64
C CYS A 300 -22.68 30.38 -11.74
N HIS A 301 -22.28 30.86 -10.56
CA HIS A 301 -23.20 31.56 -9.65
C HIS A 301 -23.68 32.91 -10.24
N TYR A 302 -22.81 33.62 -10.97
CA TYR A 302 -23.16 34.86 -11.66
C TYR A 302 -24.08 34.63 -12.87
N LEU A 303 -23.84 33.56 -13.65
CA LEU A 303 -24.69 33.16 -14.78
C LEU A 303 -26.08 32.66 -14.35
N ILE A 304 -26.18 31.93 -13.23
CA ILE A 304 -27.46 31.49 -12.67
C ILE A 304 -28.25 32.69 -12.11
N SER A 305 -27.57 33.66 -11.47
CA SER A 305 -28.20 34.92 -11.04
C SER A 305 -28.72 35.76 -12.22
N TYR A 306 -27.99 35.82 -13.33
CA TYR A 306 -28.42 36.52 -14.55
C TYR A 306 -29.61 35.82 -15.23
N ARG A 307 -29.71 34.49 -15.16
CA ARG A 307 -30.88 33.74 -15.67
C ARG A 307 -32.15 33.95 -14.85
N HIS A 308 -32.05 34.12 -13.53
CA HIS A 308 -33.23 34.38 -12.68
C HIS A 308 -33.80 35.79 -12.89
N ARG A 309 -32.95 36.80 -13.12
CA ARG A 309 -33.40 38.18 -13.34
C ARG A 309 -34.14 38.40 -14.67
N ARG A 310 -34.01 37.47 -15.63
CA ARG A 310 -34.69 37.54 -16.94
C ARG A 310 -36.05 36.80 -16.96
N LEU A 311 -36.38 36.05 -15.90
CA LEU A 311 -37.67 35.36 -15.78
C LEU A 311 -38.71 36.20 -15.00
N GLU A 312 -38.29 37.21 -14.24
CA GLU A 312 -39.22 38.14 -13.55
C GLU A 312 -39.75 39.27 -14.46
N GLU A 313 -39.10 39.57 -15.59
CA GLU A 313 -39.51 40.67 -16.48
C GLU A 313 -40.54 40.27 -17.55
N ASN A 314 -41.06 39.03 -17.57
CA ASN A 314 -41.95 38.57 -18.63
C ASN A 314 -43.28 37.93 -18.22
N ASP A 315 -43.69 38.00 -16.96
CA ASP A 315 -45.06 37.67 -16.56
C ASP A 315 -45.78 38.93 -16.09
N SER A 316 -46.34 39.66 -17.06
CA SER A 316 -47.35 40.69 -16.81
C SER A 316 -48.73 40.04 -16.83
N GLU A 317 -49.45 40.22 -15.72
CA GLU A 317 -50.91 40.33 -15.63
C GLU A 317 -51.77 39.10 -15.99
N MET A 318 -52.26 38.40 -14.95
CA MET A 318 -53.65 37.95 -14.95
C MET A 318 -54.27 38.02 -13.54
N PHE A 319 -55.27 38.89 -13.46
CA PHE A 319 -56.34 39.13 -12.49
C PHE A 319 -56.63 38.11 -11.37
N GLU A 320 -56.84 38.69 -10.17
CA GLU A 320 -57.87 38.45 -9.13
C GLU A 320 -58.21 36.99 -8.75
N GLN A 321 -58.04 36.62 -7.47
CA GLN A 321 -59.16 36.64 -6.50
C GLN A 321 -58.70 36.26 -5.07
N GLU A 322 -59.08 37.13 -4.15
CA GLU A 322 -59.20 37.05 -2.68
C GLU A 322 -59.49 35.66 -2.09
N PHE A 323 -58.78 35.24 -1.02
CA PHE A 323 -59.39 34.82 0.26
C PHE A 323 -58.35 34.53 1.36
N SER A 324 -58.55 35.19 2.50
CA SER A 324 -57.95 34.92 3.81
C SER A 324 -58.37 33.55 4.37
N ALA A 325 -57.51 32.88 5.13
CA ALA A 325 -57.83 32.43 6.50
C ALA A 325 -56.76 31.49 7.06
N ASP A 326 -56.33 31.86 8.26
CA ASP A 326 -55.79 31.04 9.33
C ASP A 326 -56.81 29.97 9.76
N MET A 327 -56.32 28.78 10.17
CA MET A 327 -56.87 27.85 11.17
C MET A 327 -56.68 26.37 10.82
N SER A 328 -55.96 25.71 11.71
CA SER A 328 -56.36 24.47 12.39
C SER A 328 -57.67 23.80 11.92
N SER A 329 -57.60 22.53 11.52
CA SER A 329 -58.29 21.41 12.19
C SER A 329 -58.23 20.13 11.34
N SER A 330 -57.77 19.04 11.98
CA SER A 330 -58.21 17.66 11.72
C SER A 330 -59.70 17.50 12.09
N PRO A 331 -60.46 16.58 11.48
CA PRO A 331 -60.67 15.23 12.05
C PRO A 331 -60.89 14.17 10.92
N SER A 332 -61.13 12.87 11.07
CA SER A 332 -61.42 11.89 12.13
C SER A 332 -61.30 10.47 11.50
N VAL A 333 -60.64 9.50 12.15
CA VAL A 333 -61.21 8.30 12.85
C VAL A 333 -61.38 7.01 12.03
N LEU A 334 -60.72 5.94 12.49
CA LEU A 334 -61.31 4.62 12.82
C LEU A 334 -60.31 3.88 13.76
N GLY A 335 -60.54 3.82 15.09
CA GLY A 335 -61.06 2.65 15.83
C GLY A 335 -59.94 1.62 16.15
N THR A 336 -59.64 1.13 17.35
CA THR A 336 -60.42 0.85 18.58
C THR A 336 -59.50 0.45 19.77
N SER A 337 -60.07 0.45 21.00
CA SER A 337 -59.65 -0.11 22.33
C SER A 337 -58.50 0.59 23.10
N SER A 338 -58.76 1.41 24.14
CA SER A 338 -59.16 1.13 25.57
C SER A 338 -57.98 0.57 26.40
N GLU A 339 -57.49 1.08 27.54
CA GLU A 339 -58.04 1.90 28.65
C GLU A 339 -56.91 2.75 29.32
N GLU A 340 -57.30 3.70 30.18
CA GLU A 340 -56.57 4.84 30.78
C GLU A 340 -55.47 4.52 31.82
N PRO A 341 -54.53 5.48 32.08
CA PRO A 341 -53.59 5.46 33.19
C PRO A 341 -54.00 6.32 34.40
N ILE A 342 -53.53 5.91 35.59
CA ILE A 342 -53.73 6.58 36.89
C ILE A 342 -52.75 7.75 37.07
N VAL A 343 -53.27 8.87 37.59
CA VAL A 343 -52.55 10.11 37.98
C VAL A 343 -52.12 10.05 39.44
N ILE A 344 -50.87 10.43 39.75
CA ILE A 344 -50.46 10.93 41.07
C ILE A 344 -49.65 12.23 40.87
N PHE A 345 -50.01 13.25 41.64
CA PHE A 345 -49.42 14.60 41.70
C PHE A 345 -48.26 14.72 42.69
N GLU A 346 -47.44 15.77 42.48
CA GLU A 346 -46.60 16.58 43.40
C GLU A 346 -45.11 16.63 42.98
N LYS A 347 -44.37 17.74 43.08
CA LYS A 347 -44.61 19.17 43.33
C LYS A 347 -43.28 19.89 43.07
N VAL A 348 -43.37 21.12 42.58
CA VAL A 348 -42.31 22.10 42.25
C VAL A 348 -41.55 22.57 43.50
N HIS A 349 -40.28 23.03 43.36
CA HIS A 349 -39.61 24.26 43.89
C HIS A 349 -38.11 24.16 43.47
N ALA A 350 -37.53 25.01 42.61
CA ALA A 350 -37.26 26.45 42.64
C ALA A 350 -35.90 26.83 43.31
N CYS A 351 -35.26 27.84 42.71
CA CYS A 351 -33.87 28.33 42.77
C CYS A 351 -33.27 28.77 44.12
N GLY A 352 -31.94 28.99 44.09
CA GLY A 352 -31.14 29.88 44.96
C GLY A 352 -29.68 29.37 45.03
N ASP A 353 -28.73 29.92 44.27
CA ASP A 353 -27.96 31.18 44.44
C ASP A 353 -26.79 31.10 45.44
N GLU A 354 -25.60 31.30 44.85
CA GLU A 354 -24.42 32.06 45.29
C GLU A 354 -23.45 31.59 46.42
N GLU A 355 -22.20 31.96 46.13
CA GLU A 355 -21.04 32.26 46.98
C GLU A 355 -19.97 31.19 47.28
N ASP A 356 -18.84 31.37 46.58
CA ASP A 356 -17.51 31.71 47.12
C ASP A 356 -16.93 30.93 48.32
N GLY A 357 -15.67 30.52 48.14
CA GLY A 357 -14.68 30.74 49.19
C GLY A 357 -13.73 29.59 49.53
N PHE A 358 -12.47 29.81 49.15
CA PHE A 358 -11.26 29.57 49.92
C PHE A 358 -10.53 28.20 49.93
N ILE A 359 -9.20 28.39 49.84
CA ILE A 359 -8.05 27.49 49.78
C ILE A 359 -7.72 26.95 51.17
N GLU A 360 -7.27 25.70 51.29
CA GLU A 360 -6.24 25.33 52.27
C GLU A 360 -5.30 24.25 51.72
N ASP A 361 -4.04 24.64 51.50
CA ASP A 361 -2.88 23.74 51.48
C ASP A 361 -2.68 23.16 52.89
N LYS A 362 -2.51 21.84 53.00
CA LYS A 362 -1.90 21.26 54.20
C LYS A 362 -1.09 20.00 53.90
N TYR A 363 0.22 20.17 54.06
CA TYR A 363 1.23 19.14 54.29
C TYR A 363 0.77 18.09 55.31
N ILE A 364 0.99 16.80 55.01
CA ILE A 364 1.31 15.79 56.02
C ILE A 364 2.47 14.95 55.47
N ASP A 365 3.60 15.11 56.13
CA ASP A 365 4.80 14.29 56.01
C ASP A 365 4.80 13.29 57.18
N ILE A 366 5.38 12.11 56.93
CA ILE A 366 5.93 11.15 57.91
C ILE A 366 4.91 10.31 58.70
N TYR A 367 4.98 8.98 58.54
CA TYR A 367 5.47 8.09 59.60
C TYR A 367 5.93 6.74 59.03
N VAL A 368 7.24 6.54 59.14
CA VAL A 368 7.93 5.26 59.30
C VAL A 368 7.42 4.61 60.58
N ASN A 369 7.14 3.30 60.56
CA ASN A 369 7.17 2.49 61.78
C ASN A 369 7.81 1.13 61.46
N GLU A 370 8.99 0.93 62.06
CA GLU A 370 9.48 -0.37 62.46
C GLU A 370 8.66 -0.90 63.64
N GLU A 371 8.61 -2.22 63.74
CA GLU A 371 7.79 -3.02 64.64
C GLU A 371 8.22 -2.93 66.11
N CYS A 372 7.21 -2.81 66.99
CA CYS A 372 7.01 -3.61 68.22
C CYS A 372 5.58 -3.35 68.75
#